data_AF-A0A540K6G5-F1
#
_entry.id   AF-A0A540K6G5-F1
#
_cell.length_a   1.000
_cell.length_b   1.000
_cell.length_c   1.000
_cell.angle_alpha   90.00
_cell.angle_beta   90.00
_cell.angle_gamma   90.00
#
_symmetry.space_group_name_H-M   'P 1'
#
loop_
_entity.id
_entity.type
_entity.pdbx_description
1 polymer ?
#
loop_
_entity_poly.entity_id
_entity_poly.type
_entity_poly.pdbx_seq_one_letter_code
_entity_poly.pdbx_strand_id
1 'polypeptide(L)'
;MDYYFSEKGLEVCRIDGSVRLEDRRNQIAAFNDMDSNYRIFLLSTRAGGLGINLTAADTCILYDSDWNPQMDLQAMDRCHRIGQTKPVHVYRLATAQSVEGRILKRAFSKLKLEHVVIGKGQFHQDKAKSSTDFLEEEDLVALLREEESAEDKMIQTVISDEDLERVLDRSDLMGSPADHEEEKANGVADVLPLKGPGWEVVLPTAGGGMLSTLTS
;
A
#
# COMPACT_ATOMS: atom_id res chain seq x y z
N MET A 1 -1.07 -6.93 20.37
CA MET A 1 -2.18 -7.14 19.41
C MET A 1 -3.02 -8.36 19.79
N ASP A 2 -2.44 -9.55 19.92
CA ASP A 2 -3.20 -10.78 20.26
C ASP A 2 -4.10 -10.64 21.49
N TYR A 3 -3.61 -10.00 22.56
CA TYR A 3 -4.41 -9.72 23.77
C TYR A 3 -5.62 -8.84 23.49
N TYR A 4 -5.45 -7.78 22.68
CA TYR A 4 -6.52 -6.85 22.34
C TYR A 4 -7.62 -7.53 21.51
N PHE A 5 -7.23 -8.36 20.53
CA PHE A 5 -8.20 -9.10 19.72
C PHE A 5 -8.91 -10.19 20.52
N SER A 6 -8.20 -10.87 21.42
CA SER A 6 -8.78 -11.82 22.37
C SER A 6 -9.84 -11.18 23.26
N GLU A 7 -9.55 -10.00 23.84
CA GLU A 7 -10.50 -9.26 24.67
C GLU A 7 -11.75 -8.81 23.88
N LYS A 8 -11.58 -8.52 22.58
CA LYS A 8 -12.67 -8.19 21.65
C LYS A 8 -13.40 -9.42 21.09
N GLY A 9 -12.96 -10.63 21.42
CA GLY A 9 -13.57 -11.87 20.92
C GLY A 9 -13.34 -12.12 19.42
N LEU A 10 -12.27 -11.56 18.85
CA LEU A 10 -11.93 -11.71 17.44
C LEU A 10 -10.89 -12.82 17.25
N GLU A 11 -11.21 -13.78 16.39
CA GLU A 11 -10.31 -14.87 16.03
C GLU A 11 -9.25 -14.37 15.05
N VAL A 12 -7.97 -14.64 15.35
CA VAL A 12 -6.83 -14.16 14.55
C VAL A 12 -5.88 -15.28 14.18
N CYS A 13 -5.36 -15.24 12.96
CA CYS A 13 -4.19 -16.02 12.56
C CYS A 13 -2.92 -15.18 12.75
N ARG A 14 -1.80 -15.80 13.11
CA ARG A 14 -0.50 -15.16 13.29
C ARG A 14 0.64 -16.00 12.71
N ILE A 15 1.40 -15.38 11.80
CA ILE A 15 2.69 -15.92 11.35
C ILE A 15 3.80 -14.94 11.71
N ASP A 16 4.75 -15.44 12.49
CA ASP A 16 6.04 -14.81 12.69
C ASP A 16 7.19 -15.76 12.31
N GLY A 17 8.44 -15.32 12.53
CA GLY A 17 9.63 -16.10 12.21
C GLY A 17 9.85 -17.36 13.06
N SER A 18 9.04 -17.57 14.10
CA SER A 18 9.15 -18.71 15.02
C SER A 18 8.11 -19.82 14.78
N VAL A 19 7.10 -19.55 13.96
CA VAL A 19 6.02 -20.52 13.66
C VAL A 19 6.54 -21.66 12.77
N ARG A 20 6.24 -22.91 13.15
CA ARG A 20 6.61 -24.11 12.39
C ARG A 20 5.94 -24.12 11.01
N LEU A 21 6.58 -24.80 10.05
CA LEU A 21 6.10 -24.85 8.67
C LEU A 21 4.68 -25.45 8.53
N GLU A 22 4.36 -26.45 9.34
CA GLU A 22 3.05 -27.12 9.32
C GLU A 22 1.95 -26.20 9.85
N ASP A 23 2.16 -25.59 11.02
CA ASP A 23 1.25 -24.61 11.62
C ASP A 23 1.02 -23.42 10.70
N ARG A 24 2.07 -22.97 10.01
CA ARG A 24 2.00 -21.92 9.00
C ARG A 24 1.01 -22.28 7.88
N ARG A 25 1.10 -23.50 7.33
CA ARG A 25 0.19 -23.95 6.25
C ARG A 25 -1.25 -24.03 6.73
N ASN A 26 -1.46 -24.54 7.94
CA ASN A 26 -2.79 -24.66 8.53
C ASN A 26 -3.43 -23.28 8.73
N GLN A 27 -2.67 -22.29 9.23
CA GLN A 27 -3.17 -20.92 9.40
C GLN A 27 -3.47 -20.22 8.07
N ILE A 28 -2.63 -20.41 7.04
CA ILE A 28 -2.90 -19.85 5.70
C ILE A 28 -4.16 -20.48 5.10
N ALA A 29 -4.33 -21.79 5.23
CA ALA A 29 -5.51 -22.49 4.75
C ALA A 29 -6.78 -22.03 5.49
N ALA A 30 -6.70 -21.93 6.82
CA ALA A 30 -7.82 -21.49 7.65
C ALA A 30 -8.24 -20.03 7.39
N PHE A 31 -7.31 -19.16 7.00
CA PHE A 31 -7.65 -17.78 6.65
C PHE A 31 -8.19 -17.65 5.22
N ASN A 32 -7.71 -18.45 4.27
CA ASN A 32 -8.19 -18.41 2.89
C ASN A 32 -9.53 -19.15 2.70
N ASP A 33 -10.00 -19.87 3.70
CA ASP A 33 -11.31 -20.50 3.70
C ASP A 33 -12.40 -19.44 3.91
N MET A 34 -13.34 -19.36 2.95
CA MET A 34 -14.42 -18.37 2.97
C MET A 34 -15.47 -18.64 4.05
N ASP A 35 -15.56 -19.90 4.53
CA ASP A 35 -16.46 -20.30 5.62
C ASP A 35 -15.81 -20.13 7.01
N SER A 36 -14.59 -19.60 7.04
CA SER A 36 -13.83 -19.37 8.26
C SER A 36 -14.28 -18.11 8.99
N ASN A 37 -14.20 -18.16 10.32
CA ASN A 37 -14.40 -16.99 11.17
C ASN A 37 -13.15 -16.10 11.29
N TYR A 38 -12.00 -16.54 10.78
CA TYR A 38 -10.76 -15.77 10.84
C TYR A 38 -10.82 -14.56 9.89
N ARG A 39 -11.02 -13.36 10.44
CA ARG A 39 -11.05 -12.11 9.66
C ARG A 39 -9.75 -11.30 9.73
N ILE A 40 -8.83 -11.68 10.62
CA ILE A 40 -7.60 -10.93 10.88
C ILE A 40 -6.40 -11.88 10.76
N PHE A 41 -5.42 -11.48 9.96
CA PHE A 41 -4.13 -12.16 9.85
C PHE A 41 -3.01 -11.21 10.28
N LEU A 42 -2.31 -11.57 11.35
CA LEU A 42 -1.14 -10.86 11.85
C LEU A 42 0.13 -11.44 11.24
N LEU A 43 0.88 -10.57 10.57
CA LEU A 43 2.13 -10.91 9.88
C LEU A 43 3.22 -9.97 10.36
N SER A 44 4.42 -10.49 10.56
CA SER A 44 5.59 -9.61 10.55
C SER A 44 6.02 -9.35 9.11
N THR A 45 6.35 -8.10 8.78
CA THR A 45 6.75 -7.69 7.42
C THR A 45 7.89 -8.55 6.88
N ARG A 46 8.83 -8.96 7.76
CA ARG A 46 9.93 -9.89 7.40
C ARG A 46 9.49 -11.34 7.20
N ALA A 47 8.46 -11.82 7.91
CA ALA A 47 7.89 -13.14 7.64
C ALA A 47 7.08 -13.17 6.34
N GLY A 48 6.67 -12.01 5.82
CA GLY A 48 6.00 -11.85 4.52
C GLY A 48 6.87 -12.22 3.31
N GLY A 49 8.20 -12.17 3.45
CA GLY A 49 9.16 -12.53 2.39
C GLY A 49 9.21 -14.02 2.02
N LEU A 50 8.42 -14.85 2.71
CA LEU A 50 8.40 -16.31 2.55
C LEU A 50 7.45 -16.83 1.45
N GLY A 51 6.88 -15.93 0.65
CA GLY A 51 6.10 -16.31 -0.54
C GLY A 51 4.71 -16.89 -0.24
N ILE A 52 4.05 -16.41 0.82
CA ILE A 52 2.68 -16.84 1.17
C ILE A 52 1.62 -16.26 0.23
N ASN A 53 0.41 -16.84 0.21
CA ASN A 53 -0.72 -16.37 -0.58
C ASN A 53 -1.92 -16.11 0.33
N LEU A 54 -2.41 -14.87 0.35
CA LEU A 54 -3.50 -14.40 1.21
C LEU A 54 -4.55 -13.67 0.36
N THR A 55 -4.99 -14.31 -0.73
CA THR A 55 -5.96 -13.76 -1.69
C THR A 55 -7.37 -13.62 -1.13
N ALA A 56 -7.68 -14.18 0.05
CA ALA A 56 -8.96 -13.93 0.71
C ALA A 56 -9.04 -12.52 1.33
N ALA A 57 -7.90 -11.87 1.61
CA ALA A 57 -7.88 -10.53 2.20
C ALA A 57 -7.97 -9.43 1.12
N ASP A 58 -8.96 -8.56 1.26
CA ASP A 58 -9.09 -7.32 0.46
C ASP A 58 -8.48 -6.09 1.15
N THR A 59 -8.03 -6.20 2.40
CA THR A 59 -7.49 -5.07 3.16
C THR A 59 -6.12 -5.40 3.75
N CYS A 60 -5.14 -4.55 3.48
CA CYS A 60 -3.80 -4.61 4.05
C CYS A 60 -3.57 -3.39 4.95
N ILE A 61 -3.13 -3.60 6.19
CA ILE A 61 -2.78 -2.51 7.10
C ILE A 61 -1.30 -2.66 7.46
N LEU A 62 -0.49 -1.74 6.96
CA LEU A 62 0.90 -1.58 7.38
C LEU A 62 0.91 -0.76 8.66
N TYR A 63 1.04 -1.45 9.80
CA TYR A 63 1.04 -0.83 11.12
C TYR A 63 2.28 0.04 11.35
N ASP A 64 3.43 -0.46 10.92
CA ASP A 64 4.71 0.22 10.86
C ASP A 64 5.33 0.00 9.47
N SER A 65 6.22 0.92 9.09
CA SER A 65 6.86 0.90 7.77
C SER A 65 8.32 0.47 7.88
N ASP A 66 8.76 -0.46 7.02
CA ASP A 66 10.17 -0.85 6.98
C ASP A 66 11.02 0.26 6.34
N TRP A 67 12.31 0.31 6.70
CA TRP A 67 13.28 1.23 6.09
C TRP A 67 13.57 0.92 4.62
N ASN A 68 13.25 -0.31 4.20
CA ASN A 68 13.29 -0.76 2.82
C ASN A 68 11.86 -0.84 2.25
N PRO A 69 11.47 0.06 1.32
CA PRO A 69 10.12 0.08 0.75
C PRO A 69 9.76 -1.24 0.04
N GLN A 70 10.75 -1.97 -0.46
CA GLN A 70 10.52 -3.26 -1.13
C GLN A 70 9.95 -4.33 -0.20
N MET A 71 10.24 -4.26 1.11
CA MET A 71 9.68 -5.19 2.08
C MET A 71 8.18 -4.97 2.25
N ASP A 72 7.75 -3.70 2.27
CA ASP A 72 6.34 -3.35 2.36
C ASP A 72 5.60 -3.68 1.06
N LEU A 73 6.21 -3.40 -0.11
CA LEU A 73 5.69 -3.81 -1.43
C LEU A 73 5.46 -5.33 -1.47
N GLN A 74 6.45 -6.09 -1.02
CA GLN A 74 6.34 -7.55 -0.98
C GLN A 74 5.26 -8.04 0.00
N ALA A 75 5.01 -7.32 1.11
CA ALA A 75 3.94 -7.63 2.04
C ALA A 75 2.56 -7.36 1.42
N MET A 76 2.39 -6.25 0.69
CA MET A 76 1.16 -5.94 -0.06
C MET A 76 0.88 -6.95 -1.16
N ASP A 77 1.92 -7.44 -1.87
CA ASP A 77 1.80 -8.48 -2.90
C ASP A 77 1.35 -9.86 -2.34
N ARG A 78 1.12 -10.00 -1.03
CA ARG A 78 0.53 -11.22 -0.45
C ARG A 78 -0.98 -11.26 -0.65
N CYS A 79 -1.64 -10.11 -0.61
CA CYS A 79 -3.08 -9.95 -0.85
C CYS A 79 -3.38 -9.41 -2.25
N HIS A 80 -2.58 -8.44 -2.73
CA HIS A 80 -2.64 -7.95 -4.10
C HIS A 80 -1.89 -8.89 -5.04
N ARG A 81 -2.48 -10.06 -5.29
CA ARG A 81 -1.87 -11.14 -6.07
C ARG A 81 -2.84 -11.74 -7.06
N ILE A 82 -2.30 -12.34 -8.12
CA ILE A 82 -3.07 -13.17 -9.07
C ILE A 82 -3.88 -14.21 -8.29
N GLY A 83 -5.21 -14.14 -8.40
CA GLY A 83 -6.16 -14.95 -7.63
C GLY A 83 -7.08 -14.12 -6.72
N GLN A 84 -6.75 -12.86 -6.46
CA GLN A 84 -7.65 -11.91 -5.82
C GLN A 84 -8.73 -11.45 -6.80
N THR A 85 -9.98 -11.41 -6.34
CA THR A 85 -11.17 -11.00 -7.12
C THR A 85 -11.74 -9.66 -6.68
N LYS A 86 -11.40 -9.20 -5.46
CA LYS A 86 -11.87 -7.94 -4.87
C LYS A 86 -10.82 -6.82 -4.97
N PRO A 87 -11.23 -5.53 -4.97
CA PRO A 87 -10.30 -4.41 -4.85
C PRO A 87 -9.51 -4.50 -3.54
N VAL A 88 -8.19 -4.33 -3.60
CA VAL A 88 -7.33 -4.37 -2.41
C VAL A 88 -7.03 -2.96 -1.93
N HIS A 89 -7.45 -2.64 -0.70
CA HIS A 89 -7.11 -1.39 -0.02
C HIS A 89 -5.88 -1.59 0.84
N VAL A 90 -4.91 -0.68 0.73
CA VAL A 90 -3.73 -0.67 1.59
C VAL A 90 -3.70 0.61 2.40
N TYR A 91 -3.77 0.46 3.72
CA TYR A 91 -3.58 1.55 4.66
C TYR A 91 -2.19 1.48 5.28
N ARG A 92 -1.48 2.60 5.28
CA ARG A 92 -0.19 2.74 5.93
C ARG A 92 -0.34 3.72 7.08
N LEU A 93 -0.17 3.22 8.30
CA LEU A 93 -0.24 4.06 9.49
C LEU A 93 1.09 4.78 9.68
N ALA A 94 0.99 6.05 10.06
CA ALA A 94 2.13 6.90 10.34
C ALA A 94 1.77 7.88 11.45
N THR A 95 2.68 8.05 12.41
CA THR A 95 2.50 8.99 13.51
C THR A 95 2.91 10.39 13.04
N ALA A 96 1.95 11.33 13.06
CA ALA A 96 2.17 12.74 12.80
C ALA A 96 3.29 13.32 13.68
N GLN A 97 4.08 14.24 13.14
CA GLN A 97 5.17 14.95 13.83
C GLN A 97 6.21 14.02 14.51
N SER A 98 6.39 12.80 14.00
CA SER A 98 7.33 11.82 14.54
C SER A 98 8.50 11.53 13.58
N VAL A 99 9.46 10.71 14.04
CA VAL A 99 10.54 10.19 13.18
C VAL A 99 10.01 9.36 12.00
N GLU A 100 8.80 8.80 12.11
CA GLU A 100 8.20 7.96 11.08
C GLU A 100 7.99 8.73 9.77
N GLY A 101 7.61 10.01 9.83
CA GLY A 101 7.48 10.85 8.62
C GLY A 101 8.79 10.96 7.83
N ARG A 102 9.93 11.05 8.53
CA ARG A 102 11.26 11.07 7.88
C ARG A 102 11.63 9.71 7.28
N ILE A 103 11.26 8.63 7.96
CA ILE A 103 11.49 7.26 7.46
C ILE A 103 10.70 7.03 6.18
N LEU A 104 9.43 7.42 6.16
CA LEU A 104 8.57 7.34 4.98
C LEU A 104 9.14 8.12 3.81
N LYS A 105 9.50 9.40 4.02
CA LYS A 105 10.12 10.23 2.99
C LYS A 105 11.36 9.56 2.41
N ARG A 106 12.24 9.02 3.26
CA ARG A 106 13.44 8.30 2.82
C ARG A 106 13.11 7.03 2.04
N ALA A 107 12.11 6.26 2.47
CA ALA A 107 11.66 5.07 1.76
C ALA A 107 11.11 5.44 0.37
N PHE A 108 10.30 6.50 0.26
CA PHE A 108 9.80 7.01 -1.02
C PHE A 108 10.92 7.53 -1.93
N SER A 109 11.88 8.29 -1.41
CA SER A 109 13.03 8.75 -2.21
C SER A 109 13.85 7.58 -2.75
N LYS A 110 14.07 6.52 -1.95
CA LYS A 110 14.74 5.29 -2.42
C LYS A 110 13.96 4.63 -3.55
N LEU A 111 12.64 4.54 -3.44
CA LEU A 111 11.78 3.94 -4.46
C LEU A 111 11.78 4.75 -5.76
N LYS A 112 11.73 6.09 -5.66
CA LYS A 112 11.83 7.00 -6.81
C LYS A 112 13.20 6.88 -7.51
N LEU A 113 14.28 6.79 -6.74
CA LEU A 113 15.62 6.56 -7.27
C LEU A 113 15.76 5.20 -7.97
N GLU A 114 15.22 4.13 -7.37
CA GLU A 114 15.20 2.79 -7.98
C GLU A 114 14.50 2.82 -9.35
N HIS A 115 13.34 3.46 -9.44
CA HIS A 115 12.61 3.60 -10.70
C HIS A 115 13.44 4.35 -11.77
N VAL A 116 14.09 5.45 -11.41
CA VAL A 116 14.98 6.19 -12.32
C VAL A 116 16.15 5.33 -12.80
N VAL A 117 16.74 4.54 -11.90
CA VAL A 117 17.85 3.64 -12.26
C VAL A 117 17.39 2.53 -13.19
N ILE A 118 16.23 1.92 -12.95
CA ILE A 118 15.65 0.87 -13.83
C ILE A 118 15.36 1.45 -15.22
N GLY A 119 14.71 2.62 -15.29
CA GLY A 119 14.43 3.30 -16.56
C GLY A 119 15.71 3.65 -17.33
N LYS A 120 16.77 4.10 -16.64
CA LYS A 120 18.10 4.33 -17.25
C LYS A 120 18.83 3.04 -17.61
N GLY A 121 18.55 1.93 -16.94
CA GLY A 121 19.11 0.60 -17.23
C GLY A 121 18.57 0.01 -18.53
N GLN A 122 17.29 0.23 -18.84
CA GLN A 122 16.66 -0.18 -20.10
C GLN A 122 17.24 0.52 -21.34
N PHE A 123 17.92 1.67 -21.19
CA PHE A 123 18.57 2.39 -22.29
C PHE A 123 19.78 1.68 -22.91
N HIS A 124 20.41 0.75 -22.20
CA HIS A 124 21.54 0.00 -22.78
C HIS A 124 21.10 -1.10 -23.74
N GLN A 125 19.80 -1.47 -23.77
CA GLN A 125 19.27 -2.45 -24.71
C GLN A 125 18.59 -1.83 -25.95
N ASP A 126 17.94 -0.67 -25.83
CA ASP A 126 17.21 -0.07 -26.96
C ASP A 126 17.51 1.43 -27.17
N LYS A 127 18.49 1.74 -28.04
CA LYS A 127 18.86 3.10 -28.47
C LYS A 127 17.85 3.80 -29.40
N ALA A 128 16.58 3.40 -29.39
CA ALA A 128 15.60 3.91 -30.34
C ALA A 128 14.19 4.00 -29.74
N LYS A 129 13.95 5.02 -28.90
CA LYS A 129 12.74 5.87 -28.92
C LYS A 129 12.80 6.88 -27.78
N SER A 130 12.81 8.16 -28.13
CA SER A 130 12.60 9.27 -27.22
C SER A 130 11.13 9.33 -26.81
N SER A 131 10.83 9.18 -25.52
CA SER A 131 9.57 9.63 -24.93
C SER A 131 9.83 10.21 -23.55
N THR A 132 9.83 11.54 -23.54
CA THR A 132 9.43 12.50 -22.51
C THR A 132 8.64 11.94 -21.30
N ASP A 133 9.34 11.40 -20.30
CA ASP A 133 8.87 11.26 -18.91
C ASP A 133 10.06 11.14 -17.94
N PHE A 134 11.14 11.86 -18.25
CA PHE A 134 12.32 11.90 -17.39
C PHE A 134 12.12 12.96 -16.32
N LEU A 135 12.13 12.55 -15.06
CA LEU A 135 12.39 13.44 -13.93
C LEU A 135 13.62 14.30 -14.28
N GLU A 136 13.43 15.62 -14.26
CA GLU A 136 14.47 16.57 -14.64
C GLU A 136 15.67 16.42 -13.69
N GLU A 137 16.88 16.76 -14.15
CA GLU A 137 18.06 16.69 -13.28
C GLU A 137 17.88 17.51 -11.99
N GLU A 138 17.06 18.56 -12.04
CA GLU A 138 16.65 19.35 -10.88
C GLU A 138 15.83 18.53 -9.86
N ASP A 139 14.89 17.69 -10.29
CA ASP A 139 14.10 16.81 -9.40
C ASP A 139 14.98 15.77 -8.70
N LEU A 140 15.98 15.26 -9.41
CA LEU A 140 16.96 14.32 -8.85
C LEU A 140 17.85 15.02 -7.82
N VAL A 141 18.27 16.25 -8.10
CA VAL A 141 19.04 17.07 -7.16
C VAL A 141 18.20 17.47 -5.95
N ALA A 142 16.92 17.78 -6.13
CA ALA A 142 15.99 18.08 -5.03
C ALA A 142 15.79 16.87 -4.10
N LEU A 143 15.64 15.66 -4.68
CA LEU A 143 15.61 14.42 -3.90
C LEU A 143 16.91 14.19 -3.12
N LEU A 144 18.06 14.49 -3.72
CA LEU A 144 19.38 14.34 -3.09
C LEU A 144 19.63 15.38 -1.99
N ARG A 145 19.05 16.58 -2.09
CA ARG A 145 19.22 17.67 -1.13
C ARG A 145 18.35 17.54 0.13
N GLU A 146 17.44 16.56 0.18
CA GLU A 146 16.56 16.28 1.32
C GLU A 146 15.76 17.51 1.82
N GLU A 147 15.51 18.52 0.97
CA GLU A 147 14.79 19.73 1.39
C GLU A 147 13.34 19.41 1.81
N GLU A 148 12.89 19.94 2.96
CA GLU A 148 11.50 19.78 3.42
C GLU A 148 10.57 20.65 2.57
N SER A 149 9.72 20.00 1.78
CA SER A 149 8.67 20.67 1.01
C SER A 149 7.53 21.14 1.93
N ALA A 150 6.76 22.13 1.48
CA ALA A 150 5.50 22.48 2.14
C ALA A 150 4.53 21.28 2.18
N GLU A 151 4.62 20.39 1.19
CA GLU A 151 3.83 19.17 1.09
C GLU A 151 4.16 18.16 2.21
N ASP A 152 5.44 18.02 2.55
CA ASP A 152 5.89 17.14 3.64
C ASP A 152 5.28 17.56 4.99
N LYS A 153 5.10 18.87 5.18
CA LYS A 153 4.50 19.43 6.40
C LYS A 153 3.00 19.16 6.47
N MET A 154 2.30 19.10 5.33
CA MET A 154 0.89 18.74 5.29
C MET A 154 0.66 17.26 5.59
N ILE A 155 1.56 16.37 5.13
CA ILE A 155 1.49 14.93 5.41
C ILE A 155 1.73 14.64 6.91
N GLN A 156 2.50 15.48 7.61
CA GLN A 156 2.73 15.33 9.05
C GLN A 156 1.61 15.89 9.94
N THR A 157 0.47 16.27 9.37
CA THR A 157 -0.72 16.66 10.15
C THR A 157 -1.56 15.44 10.52
N VAL A 158 -2.38 15.57 11.57
CA VAL A 158 -3.32 14.53 11.97
C VAL A 158 -4.52 14.57 11.02
N ILE A 159 -4.92 13.40 10.50
CA ILE A 159 -6.13 13.26 9.68
C ILE A 159 -7.38 13.65 10.48
N SER A 160 -8.30 14.38 9.86
CA SER A 160 -9.58 14.71 10.50
C SER A 160 -10.50 13.49 10.54
N ASP A 161 -11.41 13.42 11.53
CA ASP A 161 -12.36 12.30 11.63
C ASP A 161 -13.26 12.18 10.39
N GLU A 162 -13.66 13.32 9.81
CA GLU A 162 -14.44 13.38 8.56
C GLU A 162 -13.67 12.78 7.37
N ASP A 163 -12.38 13.09 7.25
CA ASP A 163 -11.55 12.56 6.18
C ASP A 163 -11.23 11.08 6.41
N LEU A 164 -11.06 10.66 7.66
CA LEU A 164 -10.86 9.27 8.02
C LEU A 164 -12.07 8.42 7.63
N GLU A 165 -13.29 8.90 7.92
CA GLU A 165 -14.53 8.21 7.51
C GLU A 165 -14.64 8.08 5.99
N ARG A 166 -14.27 9.12 5.23
CA ARG A 166 -14.22 9.06 3.76
C ARG A 166 -13.20 8.04 3.24
N VAL A 167 -12.00 8.02 3.81
CA VAL A 167 -10.92 7.09 3.41
C VAL A 167 -11.22 5.63 3.80
N LEU A 168 -12.04 5.44 4.84
CA LEU A 168 -12.53 4.14 5.27
C LEU A 168 -13.83 3.71 4.58
N ASP A 169 -14.43 4.54 3.73
CA ASP A 169 -15.61 4.14 2.98
C ASP A 169 -15.25 3.04 1.97
N ARG A 170 -16.04 1.97 1.99
CA ARG A 170 -15.87 0.76 1.17
C ARG A 170 -17.13 0.47 0.36
N SER A 171 -17.91 1.50 0.09
CA SER A 171 -19.07 1.48 -0.81
C SER A 171 -18.71 0.83 -2.16
N ASP A 172 -17.48 1.03 -2.64
CA ASP A 172 -16.90 0.42 -3.83
C ASP A 172 -16.82 -1.13 -3.80
N LEU A 173 -16.72 -1.74 -2.61
CA LEU A 173 -16.72 -3.20 -2.44
C LEU A 173 -18.12 -3.79 -2.22
N MET A 174 -19.08 -2.95 -1.83
CA MET A 174 -20.44 -3.35 -1.45
C MET A 174 -21.47 -3.14 -2.56
N GLY A 175 -21.13 -2.35 -3.59
CA GLY A 175 -21.98 -2.09 -4.76
C GLY A 175 -22.18 -3.32 -5.65
N SER A 176 -23.39 -3.48 -6.18
CA SER A 176 -23.63 -4.48 -7.24
C SER A 176 -22.96 -3.99 -8.54
N PRO A 177 -22.53 -4.88 -9.45
CA PRO A 177 -21.96 -4.47 -10.74
C PRO A 177 -22.86 -3.55 -11.58
N ALA A 178 -24.17 -3.52 -11.31
CA ALA A 178 -25.13 -2.60 -11.93
C ALA A 178 -25.01 -1.15 -11.41
N ASP A 179 -24.66 -0.95 -10.14
CA ASP A 179 -24.54 0.38 -9.53
C ASP A 179 -23.28 1.10 -10.04
N HIS A 180 -22.22 0.34 -10.35
CA HIS A 180 -20.99 0.86 -10.93
C HIS A 180 -21.14 1.36 -12.39
N GLU A 181 -22.15 0.90 -13.13
CA GLU A 181 -22.45 1.41 -14.48
C GLU A 181 -23.25 2.73 -14.41
N GLU A 182 -24.16 2.87 -13.44
CA GLU A 182 -24.90 4.12 -13.21
C GLU A 182 -24.04 5.22 -12.58
N GLU A 183 -23.14 4.91 -11.64
CA GLU A 183 -22.19 5.89 -11.08
C GLU A 183 -21.16 6.38 -12.11
N LYS A 184 -20.68 5.50 -12.99
CA LYS A 184 -19.82 5.90 -14.13
C LYS A 184 -20.55 6.78 -15.14
N ALA A 185 -21.87 6.60 -15.31
CA ALA A 185 -22.69 7.40 -16.22
C ALA A 185 -23.02 8.79 -15.66
N ASN A 186 -23.08 8.94 -14.33
CA ASN A 186 -23.40 10.22 -13.67
C ASN A 186 -22.18 11.10 -13.34
N GLY A 187 -20.95 10.68 -13.63
CA GLY A 187 -19.76 11.54 -13.48
C GLY A 187 -19.47 11.99 -12.05
N VAL A 188 -20.10 11.36 -11.05
CA VAL A 188 -19.82 11.54 -9.62
C VAL A 188 -19.23 10.23 -9.12
N ALA A 189 -18.08 9.85 -9.66
CA ALA A 189 -17.15 9.13 -8.80
C ALA A 189 -16.75 10.15 -7.75
N ASP A 190 -17.07 9.89 -6.49
CA ASP A 190 -16.53 10.67 -5.37
C ASP A 190 -15.02 10.36 -5.33
N VAL A 191 -14.27 10.98 -6.25
CA VAL A 191 -12.85 10.76 -6.42
C VAL A 191 -12.23 11.36 -5.18
N LEU A 192 -11.92 10.51 -4.19
CA LEU A 192 -11.12 10.88 -3.05
C LEU A 192 -9.94 11.71 -3.57
N PRO A 193 -9.73 12.94 -3.05
CA PRO A 193 -8.64 13.77 -3.53
C PRO A 193 -7.34 12.99 -3.38
N LEU A 194 -6.45 13.04 -4.37
CA LEU A 194 -5.22 12.22 -4.37
C LEU A 194 -4.34 12.48 -3.12
N LYS A 195 -4.51 13.64 -2.48
CA LYS A 195 -3.81 14.06 -1.26
C LYS A 195 -4.76 14.82 -0.34
N GLY A 196 -4.62 14.59 0.97
CA GLY A 196 -5.30 15.34 2.03
C GLY A 196 -4.38 15.60 3.23
N PRO A 197 -4.84 16.38 4.23
CA PRO A 197 -4.08 16.58 5.46
C PRO A 197 -3.91 15.25 6.20
N GLY A 198 -2.68 14.75 6.28
CA GLY A 198 -2.36 13.50 6.96
C GLY A 198 -2.58 12.21 6.17
N TRP A 199 -2.89 12.28 4.86
CA TRP A 199 -3.03 11.10 4.01
C TRP A 199 -2.74 11.37 2.53
N GLU A 200 -2.30 10.33 1.83
CA GLU A 200 -2.02 10.34 0.39
C GLU A 200 -2.53 9.03 -0.21
N VAL A 201 -3.29 9.11 -1.29
CA VAL A 201 -3.75 7.93 -2.04
C VAL A 201 -2.76 7.63 -3.15
N VAL A 202 -2.20 6.43 -3.09
CA VAL A 202 -1.27 5.92 -4.10
C VAL A 202 -2.03 4.95 -4.99
N LEU A 203 -2.36 5.36 -6.22
CA LEU A 203 -3.07 4.51 -7.17
C LEU A 203 -2.08 3.56 -7.88
N PRO A 204 -2.42 2.26 -8.03
CA PRO A 204 -1.61 1.33 -8.79
C PRO A 204 -1.73 1.63 -10.30
N THR A 205 -0.61 1.91 -10.96
CA THR A 205 -0.58 2.05 -12.42
C THR A 205 -0.72 0.68 -13.11
N ALA A 206 -1.26 0.66 -14.33
CA ALA A 206 -1.52 -0.54 -15.14
C ALA A 206 -0.30 -1.47 -15.39
N GLY A 207 0.92 -1.04 -15.04
CA GLY A 207 2.15 -1.83 -15.10
C GLY A 207 2.52 -2.59 -13.81
N GLY A 208 1.66 -2.60 -12.78
CA GLY A 208 1.96 -3.29 -11.51
C GLY A 208 3.01 -2.59 -10.64
N GLY A 209 3.45 -1.39 -11.03
CA GLY A 209 4.28 -0.52 -10.21
C GLY A 209 3.44 0.56 -9.53
N MET A 210 3.56 0.67 -8.21
CA MET A 210 2.77 1.58 -7.36
C MET A 210 3.14 3.07 -7.50
N LEU A 211 3.93 3.52 -8.47
CA LEU A 211 4.55 4.86 -8.38
C LEU A 211 4.58 5.69 -9.68
N SER A 212 3.53 5.68 -10.50
CA SER A 212 3.43 6.65 -11.62
C SER A 212 2.56 7.88 -11.33
N THR A 213 1.85 7.98 -10.20
CA THR A 213 0.94 9.13 -9.94
C THR A 213 1.64 10.38 -9.40
N LEU A 214 2.97 10.43 -9.37
CA LEU A 214 3.74 11.57 -8.85
C LEU A 214 4.12 12.61 -9.92
N THR A 215 3.57 12.52 -11.13
CA THR A 215 3.86 13.44 -12.26
C THR A 215 2.63 14.16 -12.82
N SER A 216 1.50 14.20 -12.11
CA SER A 216 0.33 15.01 -12.50
C SER A 216 -0.07 15.98 -11.40
#